data_AF-A0A414RJN5-F1
#
_entry.id   AF-A0A414RJN5-F1
#
_cell.length_a   1.000
_cell.length_b   1.000
_cell.length_c   1.000
_cell.angle_alpha   90.00
_cell.angle_beta   90.00
_cell.angle_gamma   90.00
#
_symmetry.space_group_name_H-M   'P 1'
#
loop_
_entity.id
_entity.type
_entity.pdbx_description
1 polymer ?
#
loop_
_entity_poly.entity_id
_entity_poly.type
_entity_poly.pdbx_seq_one_letter_code
_entity_poly.pdbx_strand_id
1 'polypeptide(L)'
;MTNKKKNLIEALYGSFMFMDNLPELIDRENIYDETGHVDLEFMTAILQWMSRMAEISVKVQKSLNRLLGCDELEQNNKRNKDDSGSKWSVEDILKHCTLENNVMKLPQVQFNKKSYAEAKKWIEEAGGSWMGGKVQGFTFPFNAERVFNILHEGKRCNLQQDFQFFATPPEVADWLVMLAGGVHDDEKVLEPSAGTGAIIDAIHRSCPDVIVDCYELMPENKEILSKKDNIRILGDDFTKCDIAQYDKIIANPPFSKNQDIRHVRRMYECLNPGGVLAAITGPHWEFGSESECKDFRQWLEDNGGKKFEIEEGTFKESGTGTKTIAIVINK
;
A
#
# COMPACT_ATOMS: atom_id res chain seq x y z
N MET A 1 23.60 -50.72 0.93
CA MET A 1 22.34 -49.99 0.67
C MET A 1 21.21 -50.99 0.54
N THR A 2 20.16 -50.89 1.34
CA THR A 2 19.04 -51.84 1.37
C THR A 2 18.31 -51.88 0.02
N ASN A 3 18.05 -53.08 -0.51
CA ASN A 3 17.42 -53.37 -1.82
C ASN A 3 16.21 -52.46 -2.16
N LYS A 4 15.44 -52.05 -1.16
CA LYS A 4 14.33 -51.08 -1.28
C LYS A 4 14.71 -49.70 -1.83
N LYS A 5 15.88 -49.15 -1.49
CA LYS A 5 16.33 -47.83 -1.98
C LYS A 5 16.73 -47.88 -3.45
N LYS A 6 17.34 -48.99 -3.89
CA LYS A 6 17.75 -49.19 -5.29
C LYS A 6 16.53 -49.31 -6.21
N ASN A 7 15.53 -50.09 -5.82
CA ASN A 7 14.29 -50.24 -6.59
C ASN A 7 13.48 -48.93 -6.65
N LEU A 8 13.51 -48.12 -5.58
CA LEU A 8 12.86 -46.79 -5.56
C LEU A 8 13.57 -45.81 -6.50
N ILE A 9 14.90 -45.82 -6.52
CA ILE A 9 15.70 -44.98 -7.43
C ILE A 9 15.44 -45.39 -8.89
N GLU A 10 15.44 -46.70 -9.20
CA GLU A 10 15.12 -47.20 -10.54
C GLU A 10 13.68 -46.86 -10.97
N ALA A 11 12.70 -46.93 -10.07
CA ALA A 11 11.32 -46.52 -10.34
C ALA A 11 11.17 -45.01 -10.56
N LEU A 12 11.92 -44.18 -9.80
CA LEU A 12 11.95 -42.73 -9.98
C LEU A 12 12.55 -42.36 -11.34
N TYR A 13 13.58 -43.06 -11.82
CA TYR A 13 14.17 -42.79 -13.13
C TYR A 13 13.34 -43.36 -14.31
N GLY A 14 12.68 -44.50 -14.14
CA GLY A 14 11.92 -45.15 -15.22
C GLY A 14 10.56 -44.51 -15.54
N SER A 15 10.00 -43.67 -14.65
CA SER A 15 8.60 -43.23 -14.74
C SER A 15 8.39 -41.82 -15.32
N PHE A 16 9.45 -41.14 -15.79
CA PHE A 16 9.34 -39.79 -16.39
C PHE A 16 9.07 -39.77 -17.89
N MET A 17 9.22 -40.90 -18.59
CA MET A 17 9.05 -40.99 -20.06
C MET A 17 7.70 -40.48 -20.57
N PHE A 18 6.61 -40.59 -19.81
CA PHE A 18 5.31 -40.04 -20.20
C PHE A 18 5.19 -38.53 -19.89
N MET A 19 5.78 -38.08 -18.78
CA MET A 19 5.74 -36.68 -18.35
C MET A 19 6.63 -35.79 -19.23
N ASP A 20 7.77 -36.32 -19.68
CA ASP A 20 8.72 -35.58 -20.53
C ASP A 20 8.17 -35.36 -21.95
N ASN A 21 7.31 -36.26 -22.44
CA ASN A 21 6.69 -36.18 -23.76
C ASN A 21 5.33 -35.46 -23.75
N LEU A 22 4.78 -35.16 -22.57
CA LEU A 22 3.46 -34.53 -22.43
C LEU A 22 3.42 -33.09 -22.99
N PRO A 23 4.44 -32.22 -22.81
CA PRO A 23 4.45 -30.90 -23.44
C PRO A 23 4.35 -30.98 -24.95
N GLU A 24 5.11 -31.89 -25.59
CA GLU A 24 5.10 -32.06 -27.04
C GLU A 24 3.76 -32.62 -27.56
N LEU A 25 3.04 -33.41 -26.75
CA LEU A 25 1.69 -33.88 -27.09
C LEU A 25 0.64 -32.77 -26.93
N ILE A 26 0.75 -31.93 -25.90
CA ILE A 26 -0.15 -30.79 -25.68
C ILE A 26 0.06 -29.73 -26.78
N ASP A 27 1.30 -29.45 -27.16
CA ASP A 27 1.65 -28.47 -28.20
C ASP A 27 1.16 -28.88 -29.60
N ARG A 28 0.81 -30.15 -29.80
CA ARG A 28 0.26 -30.69 -31.05
C ARG A 28 -1.26 -30.62 -31.14
N GLU A 29 -1.94 -30.27 -30.05
CA GLU A 29 -3.40 -30.22 -29.97
C GLU A 29 -3.90 -28.77 -29.85
N ASN A 30 -5.13 -28.52 -30.28
CA ASN A 30 -5.79 -27.22 -30.14
C ASN A 30 -6.74 -27.22 -28.94
N ILE A 31 -6.86 -26.09 -28.25
CA ILE A 31 -7.76 -25.94 -27.10
C ILE A 31 -9.24 -25.77 -27.48
N TYR A 32 -9.54 -25.71 -28.78
CA TYR A 32 -10.90 -25.51 -29.30
C TYR A 32 -11.47 -26.81 -29.87
N ASP A 33 -12.74 -27.07 -29.59
CA ASP A 33 -13.52 -28.18 -30.13
C ASP A 33 -13.91 -27.97 -31.60
N GLU A 34 -14.58 -28.97 -32.19
CA GLU A 34 -15.05 -28.93 -33.59
C GLU A 34 -16.05 -27.78 -33.88
N THR A 35 -16.62 -27.17 -32.84
CA THR A 35 -17.55 -26.02 -32.94
C THR A 35 -16.84 -24.67 -32.81
N GLY A 36 -15.52 -24.66 -32.57
CA GLY A 36 -14.71 -23.45 -32.41
C GLY A 36 -14.77 -22.83 -31.02
N HIS A 37 -15.37 -23.52 -30.04
CA HIS A 37 -15.39 -23.10 -28.63
C HIS A 37 -14.32 -23.84 -27.84
N VAL A 38 -13.92 -23.31 -26.69
CA VAL A 38 -12.90 -23.96 -25.86
C VAL A 38 -13.41 -25.31 -25.38
N ASP A 39 -12.63 -26.38 -25.62
CA ASP A 39 -12.92 -27.71 -25.12
C ASP A 39 -12.72 -27.73 -23.59
N LEU A 40 -13.82 -27.51 -22.88
CA LEU A 40 -13.84 -27.44 -21.42
C LEU A 40 -13.47 -28.79 -20.78
N GLU A 41 -13.72 -29.91 -21.44
CA GLU A 41 -13.39 -31.24 -20.92
C GLU A 41 -11.87 -31.47 -20.98
N PHE A 42 -11.26 -31.17 -22.12
CA PHE A 42 -9.81 -31.23 -22.30
C PHE A 42 -9.08 -30.26 -21.37
N MET A 43 -9.52 -29.00 -21.29
CA MET A 43 -8.93 -28.00 -20.41
C MET A 43 -9.08 -28.37 -18.93
N THR A 44 -10.24 -28.89 -18.52
CA THR A 44 -10.45 -29.32 -17.14
C THR A 44 -9.57 -30.53 -16.80
N ALA A 45 -9.40 -31.47 -17.73
CA ALA A 45 -8.53 -32.63 -17.53
C ALA A 45 -7.06 -32.20 -17.34
N ILE A 46 -6.56 -31.24 -18.12
CA ILE A 46 -5.21 -30.68 -17.97
C ILE A 46 -5.06 -30.00 -16.61
N LEU A 47 -6.00 -29.13 -16.23
CA LEU A 47 -5.95 -28.40 -14.95
C LEU A 47 -6.01 -29.35 -13.74
N GLN A 48 -6.85 -30.38 -13.79
CA GLN A 48 -6.94 -31.40 -12.74
C GLN A 48 -5.64 -32.21 -12.64
N TRP A 49 -5.05 -32.58 -13.78
CA TRP A 49 -3.76 -33.25 -13.82
C TRP A 49 -2.65 -32.37 -13.21
N MET A 50 -2.59 -31.08 -13.59
CA MET A 50 -1.63 -30.12 -13.03
C MET A 50 -1.81 -29.96 -11.51
N SER A 51 -3.04 -29.81 -11.03
CA SER A 51 -3.35 -29.71 -9.60
C SER A 51 -2.90 -30.96 -8.84
N ARG A 52 -3.15 -32.14 -9.39
CA ARG A 52 -2.74 -33.42 -8.78
C ARG A 52 -1.22 -33.57 -8.74
N MET A 53 -0.52 -33.15 -9.80
CA MET A 53 0.95 -33.16 -9.83
C MET A 53 1.55 -32.19 -8.81
N ALA A 54 0.98 -31.00 -8.64
CA ALA A 54 1.40 -30.06 -7.61
C ALA A 54 1.23 -30.65 -6.19
N GLU A 55 0.09 -31.30 -5.92
CA GLU A 55 -0.17 -31.95 -4.63
C GLU A 55 0.80 -33.11 -4.36
N ILE A 56 1.10 -33.92 -5.37
CA ILE A 56 2.10 -35.00 -5.27
C ILE A 56 3.48 -34.43 -4.99
N SER A 57 3.88 -33.35 -5.68
CA SER A 57 5.15 -32.66 -5.45
C SER A 57 5.29 -32.22 -3.98
N VAL A 58 4.25 -31.59 -3.42
CA VAL A 58 4.21 -31.21 -2.00
C VAL A 58 4.34 -32.41 -1.07
N LYS A 59 3.67 -33.54 -1.36
CA LYS A 59 3.76 -34.77 -0.55
C LYS A 59 5.14 -35.43 -0.62
N VAL A 60 5.78 -35.42 -1.79
CA VAL A 60 7.15 -35.91 -1.98
C VAL A 60 8.13 -35.01 -1.22
N GLN A 61 7.98 -33.68 -1.34
CA GLN A 61 8.80 -32.72 -0.63
C GLN A 61 8.69 -32.88 0.90
N LYS A 62 7.47 -33.04 1.44
CA LYS A 62 7.27 -33.37 2.87
C LYS A 62 7.94 -34.69 3.27
N SER A 63 7.89 -35.70 2.42
CA SER A 63 8.52 -36.99 2.71
C SER A 63 10.05 -36.93 2.63
N LEU A 64 10.60 -36.14 1.71
CA LEU A 64 12.03 -35.82 1.65
C LEU A 64 12.46 -35.01 2.87
N ASN A 65 11.69 -34.02 3.28
CA ASN A 65 11.92 -33.25 4.50
C ASN A 65 11.96 -34.15 5.73
N ARG A 66 11.06 -35.14 5.87
CA ARG A 66 11.16 -36.18 6.92
C ARG A 66 12.44 -36.98 6.85
N LEU A 67 12.81 -37.43 5.66
CA LEU A 67 14.02 -38.22 5.43
C LEU A 67 15.30 -37.44 5.73
N LEU A 68 15.29 -36.13 5.52
CA LEU A 68 16.38 -35.20 5.82
C LEU A 68 16.35 -34.66 7.25
N GLY A 69 15.37 -35.06 8.07
CA GLY A 69 15.21 -34.58 9.44
C GLY A 69 14.67 -33.14 9.55
N CYS A 70 14.16 -32.57 8.47
CA CYS A 70 13.58 -31.22 8.44
C CYS A 70 12.19 -31.15 9.09
N ASP A 71 11.46 -32.27 9.21
CA ASP A 71 10.12 -32.30 9.84
C ASP A 71 10.16 -32.24 11.37
N GLU A 72 11.32 -32.42 12.02
CA GLU A 72 11.45 -32.14 13.45
C GLU A 72 11.35 -30.64 13.78
N LEU A 73 11.47 -29.75 12.78
CA LEU A 73 11.50 -28.30 12.98
C LEU A 73 10.12 -27.67 13.22
N GLU A 74 9.00 -28.34 12.90
CA GLU A 74 7.67 -27.76 13.14
C GLU A 74 7.04 -28.16 14.49
N GLN A 75 7.40 -29.32 15.06
CA GLN A 75 6.89 -29.73 16.39
C GLN A 75 7.87 -29.51 17.55
N ASN A 76 9.18 -29.38 17.29
CA ASN A 76 10.17 -29.02 18.32
C ASN A 76 10.39 -27.51 18.51
N ASN A 77 9.70 -26.63 17.77
CA ASN A 77 9.72 -25.17 18.04
C ASN A 77 9.06 -24.75 19.37
N LYS A 78 8.64 -25.72 20.21
CA LYS A 78 8.35 -25.52 21.65
C LYS A 78 9.51 -25.85 22.59
N ARG A 79 10.72 -26.14 22.09
CA ARG A 79 11.91 -26.31 22.94
C ARG A 79 13.09 -25.48 22.42
N ASN A 80 13.27 -24.33 23.08
CA ASN A 80 14.50 -23.57 23.29
C ASN A 80 15.59 -23.77 22.22
N LYS A 81 15.51 -23.00 21.12
CA LYS A 81 16.74 -22.43 20.57
C LYS A 81 17.10 -21.26 21.47
N ASP A 82 18.23 -21.36 22.16
CA ASP A 82 18.74 -20.25 22.95
C ASP A 82 18.86 -19.02 22.04
N ASP A 83 17.98 -18.07 22.28
CA ASP A 83 18.02 -16.73 21.74
C ASP A 83 19.17 -16.00 22.46
N SER A 84 20.40 -16.27 22.03
CA SER A 84 21.64 -15.79 22.68
C SER A 84 21.86 -14.29 22.53
N GLY A 85 20.92 -13.57 21.93
CA GLY A 85 20.88 -12.11 21.96
C GLY A 85 20.56 -11.58 23.35
N SER A 86 20.95 -10.34 23.61
CA SER A 86 20.57 -9.62 24.82
C SER A 86 19.05 -9.62 24.98
N LYS A 87 18.56 -9.90 26.19
CA LYS A 87 17.11 -9.90 26.55
C LYS A 87 16.55 -8.47 26.65
N TRP A 88 16.82 -7.64 25.65
CA TRP A 88 16.29 -6.29 25.60
C TRP A 88 14.84 -6.36 25.14
N SER A 89 13.98 -5.60 25.81
CA SER A 89 12.65 -5.30 25.29
C SER A 89 12.76 -4.39 24.07
N VAL A 90 11.64 -4.17 23.38
CA VAL A 90 11.57 -3.22 22.25
C VAL A 90 11.88 -1.82 22.75
N GLU A 91 11.33 -1.45 23.91
CA GLU A 91 11.54 -0.15 24.54
C GLU A 91 13.01 0.05 24.92
N ASP A 92 13.69 -0.98 25.41
CA ASP A 92 15.11 -0.91 25.74
C ASP A 92 15.96 -0.70 24.49
N ILE A 93 15.63 -1.35 23.37
CA ILE A 93 16.30 -1.11 22.08
C ILE A 93 16.15 0.35 21.67
N LEU A 94 14.93 0.86 21.67
CA LEU A 94 14.62 2.23 21.21
C LEU A 94 15.26 3.31 22.09
N LYS A 95 15.28 3.12 23.43
CA LYS A 95 15.92 4.02 24.40
C LYS A 95 17.44 4.13 24.26
N HIS A 96 18.08 3.18 23.59
CA HIS A 96 19.53 3.21 23.35
C HIS A 96 19.88 3.41 21.88
N CYS A 97 18.88 3.68 21.03
CA CYS A 97 19.12 4.17 19.69
C CYS A 97 19.73 5.58 19.75
N THR A 98 20.52 5.89 18.73
CA THR A 98 21.14 7.21 18.56
C THR A 98 20.68 7.81 17.24
N LEU A 99 20.63 9.14 17.16
CA LEU A 99 20.31 9.87 15.93
C LEU A 99 21.53 10.71 15.54
N GLU A 100 22.12 10.42 14.39
CA GLU A 100 23.28 11.14 13.86
C GLU A 100 23.02 11.50 12.39
N ASN A 101 23.08 12.79 12.04
CA ASN A 101 22.87 13.28 10.66
C ASN A 101 21.57 12.74 10.01
N ASN A 102 20.46 12.75 10.76
CA ASN A 102 19.17 12.20 10.32
C ASN A 102 19.14 10.67 10.08
N VAL A 103 20.14 9.95 10.60
CA VAL A 103 20.20 8.49 10.56
C VAL A 103 20.08 7.93 11.97
N MET A 104 19.01 7.16 12.22
CA MET A 104 18.81 6.48 13.49
C MET A 104 19.57 5.15 13.50
N LYS A 105 20.52 5.01 14.43
CA LYS A 105 21.34 3.81 14.58
C LYS A 105 20.90 3.00 15.78
N LEU A 106 20.85 1.68 15.57
CA LEU A 106 20.62 0.71 16.64
C LEU A 106 21.88 0.56 17.50
N PRO A 107 21.74 0.23 18.79
CA PRO A 107 22.89 -0.05 19.64
C PRO A 107 23.67 -1.26 19.14
N GLN A 108 25.00 -1.24 19.34
CA GLN A 108 25.91 -2.28 18.88
C GLN A 108 25.89 -3.50 19.82
N VAL A 109 24.73 -4.16 19.89
CA VAL A 109 24.51 -5.37 20.70
C VAL A 109 23.82 -6.43 19.85
N GLN A 110 24.05 -7.71 20.18
CA GLN A 110 23.30 -8.79 19.54
C GLN A 110 21.87 -8.79 20.10
N PHE A 111 20.88 -8.56 19.24
CA PHE A 111 19.47 -8.60 19.62
C PHE A 111 18.88 -9.99 19.50
N ASN A 112 17.89 -10.25 20.33
CA ASN A 112 17.00 -11.36 20.15
C ASN A 112 16.11 -11.12 18.90
N LYS A 113 15.75 -12.17 18.15
CA LYS A 113 15.09 -11.99 16.85
C LYS A 113 13.74 -11.29 16.93
N LYS A 114 13.00 -11.54 18.01
CA LYS A 114 11.64 -11.04 18.20
C LYS A 114 11.63 -9.54 18.49
N SER A 115 12.43 -9.10 19.47
CA SER A 115 12.55 -7.70 19.86
C SER A 115 13.11 -6.84 18.73
N TYR A 116 14.07 -7.37 17.95
CA TYR A 116 14.58 -6.65 16.78
C TYR A 116 13.49 -6.43 15.72
N ALA A 117 12.75 -7.48 15.37
CA ALA A 117 11.69 -7.39 14.37
C ALA A 117 10.59 -6.40 14.78
N GLU A 118 10.25 -6.36 16.07
CA GLU A 118 9.26 -5.45 16.62
C GLU A 118 9.77 -4.00 16.71
N ALA A 119 11.02 -3.79 17.14
CA ALA A 119 11.65 -2.46 17.13
C ALA A 119 11.78 -1.91 15.69
N LYS A 120 12.22 -2.74 14.74
CA LYS A 120 12.27 -2.39 13.31
C LYS A 120 10.89 -1.95 12.82
N LYS A 121 9.84 -2.70 13.15
CA LYS A 121 8.47 -2.35 12.79
C LYS A 121 8.05 -0.99 13.34
N TRP A 122 8.35 -0.69 14.61
CA TRP A 122 8.00 0.62 15.19
C TRP A 122 8.74 1.77 14.52
N ILE A 123 10.00 1.56 14.12
CA ILE A 123 10.79 2.56 13.39
C ILE A 123 10.24 2.75 11.96
N GLU A 124 9.83 1.67 11.30
CA GLU A 124 9.20 1.73 9.98
C GLU A 124 7.85 2.45 10.00
N GLU A 125 7.02 2.20 11.02
CA GLU A 125 5.75 2.91 11.25
C GLU A 125 5.93 4.41 11.56
N ALA A 126 7.10 4.77 12.08
CA ALA A 126 7.53 6.15 12.29
C ALA A 126 8.13 6.81 11.03
N GLY A 127 8.09 6.14 9.87
CA GLY A 127 8.58 6.65 8.59
C GLY A 127 10.05 6.35 8.28
N GLY A 128 10.70 5.50 9.08
CA GLY A 128 12.09 5.10 8.86
C GLY A 128 12.22 3.97 7.84
N SER A 129 13.32 3.94 7.10
CA SER A 129 13.67 2.84 6.20
C SER A 129 15.10 2.37 6.44
N TRP A 130 15.30 1.05 6.53
CA TRP A 130 16.62 0.49 6.78
C TRP A 130 17.54 0.66 5.55
N MET A 131 18.70 1.30 5.77
CA MET A 131 19.75 1.46 4.77
C MET A 131 21.00 0.70 5.22
N GLY A 132 21.34 -0.36 4.49
CA GLY A 132 22.52 -1.18 4.72
C GLY A 132 23.84 -0.53 4.24
N GLY A 133 24.87 -1.35 4.03
CA GLY A 133 26.13 -0.89 3.45
C GLY A 133 26.92 0.03 4.38
N LYS A 134 27.24 1.25 3.92
CA LYS A 134 28.01 2.25 4.70
C LYS A 134 27.17 3.01 5.72
N VAL A 135 25.84 3.06 5.53
CA VAL A 135 24.94 3.83 6.39
C VAL A 135 24.63 3.05 7.68
N GLN A 136 24.30 1.76 7.53
CA GLN A 136 23.96 0.84 8.62
C GLN A 136 22.99 1.45 9.66
N GLY A 137 21.88 2.00 9.18
CA GLY A 137 20.91 2.67 10.04
C GLY A 137 19.60 2.96 9.32
N PHE A 138 18.62 3.46 10.06
CA PHE A 138 17.34 3.89 9.52
C PHE A 138 17.42 5.35 9.06
N THR A 139 17.08 5.57 7.80
CA THR A 139 17.00 6.91 7.20
C THR A 139 15.56 7.36 7.10
N PHE A 140 15.35 8.68 7.17
CA PHE A 140 14.04 9.31 7.09
C PHE A 140 14.05 10.35 5.96
N PRO A 141 12.95 10.50 5.20
CA PRO A 141 12.84 11.51 4.14
C PRO A 141 12.62 12.95 4.68
N PHE A 142 12.42 13.09 5.99
CA PHE A 142 12.20 14.31 6.75
C PHE A 142 13.13 14.33 7.98
N ASN A 143 13.16 15.43 8.73
CA ASN A 143 13.88 15.53 9.99
C ASN A 143 13.29 14.56 11.04
N ALA A 144 14.08 13.56 11.40
CA ALA A 144 13.69 12.48 12.27
C ALA A 144 13.61 12.86 13.77
N GLU A 145 14.02 14.06 14.19
CA GLU A 145 14.10 14.42 15.61
C GLU A 145 12.79 14.18 16.38
N ARG A 146 11.65 14.60 15.82
CA ARG A 146 10.35 14.43 16.48
C ARG A 146 10.00 12.96 16.70
N VAL A 147 10.07 12.16 15.64
CA VAL A 147 9.74 10.73 15.70
C VAL A 147 10.76 9.94 16.50
N PHE A 148 12.04 10.31 16.41
CA PHE A 148 13.11 9.76 17.21
C PHE A 148 12.86 9.99 18.71
N ASN A 149 12.50 11.20 19.12
CA ASN A 149 12.21 11.49 20.54
C ASN A 149 11.05 10.64 21.07
N ILE A 150 9.98 10.46 20.29
CA ILE A 150 8.85 9.59 20.68
C ILE A 150 9.32 8.14 20.86
N LEU A 151 10.06 7.62 19.87
CA LEU A 151 10.61 6.27 19.93
C LEU A 151 11.59 6.10 21.10
N HIS A 152 12.45 7.09 21.34
CA HIS A 152 13.47 7.09 22.39
C HIS A 152 12.85 7.10 23.80
N GLU A 153 11.64 7.64 23.97
CA GLU A 153 10.86 7.48 25.20
C GLU A 153 10.29 6.06 25.39
N GLY A 154 10.47 5.17 24.40
CA GLY A 154 9.87 3.84 24.34
C GLY A 154 8.40 3.86 23.92
N LYS A 155 7.94 4.93 23.25
CA LYS A 155 6.57 5.05 22.75
C LYS A 155 6.51 4.72 21.26
N ARG A 156 5.42 4.08 20.86
CA ARG A 156 5.13 3.79 19.45
C ARG A 156 4.53 5.03 18.78
N CYS A 157 4.95 5.30 17.56
CA CYS A 157 4.37 6.32 16.69
C CYS A 157 4.07 5.68 15.35
N ASN A 158 2.79 5.60 14.97
CA ASN A 158 2.39 5.02 13.69
C ASN A 158 1.81 6.14 12.83
N LEU A 159 2.69 6.84 12.11
CA LEU A 159 2.33 8.04 11.35
C LEU A 159 1.17 7.78 10.38
N GLN A 160 1.21 6.65 9.66
CA GLN A 160 0.16 6.26 8.74
C GLN A 160 -1.20 6.13 9.43
N GLN A 161 -1.24 5.45 10.59
CA GLN A 161 -2.50 5.26 11.33
C GLN A 161 -2.94 6.55 12.05
N ASP A 162 -2.02 7.26 12.67
CA ASP A 162 -2.29 8.46 13.48
C ASP A 162 -2.85 9.60 12.60
N PHE A 163 -2.35 9.72 11.37
CA PHE A 163 -2.77 10.76 10.41
C PHE A 163 -3.69 10.26 9.29
N GLN A 164 -4.00 8.96 9.25
CA GLN A 164 -4.78 8.34 8.16
C GLN A 164 -4.17 8.61 6.77
N PHE A 165 -2.83 8.60 6.70
CA PHE A 165 -2.09 8.94 5.49
C PHE A 165 -1.88 7.72 4.59
N PHE A 166 -2.53 7.74 3.42
CA PHE A 166 -2.35 6.77 2.35
C PHE A 166 -2.01 7.54 1.08
N ALA A 167 -0.75 7.50 0.66
CA ALA A 167 -0.31 8.24 -0.51
C ALA A 167 -1.13 7.82 -1.75
N THR A 168 -1.47 8.78 -2.59
CA THR A 168 -2.12 8.48 -3.88
C THR A 168 -1.07 7.91 -4.83
N PRO A 169 -1.27 6.72 -5.41
CA PRO A 169 -0.35 6.18 -6.42
C PRO A 169 -0.20 7.16 -7.60
N PRO A 170 1.01 7.36 -8.17
CA PRO A 170 1.24 8.37 -9.20
C PRO A 170 0.28 8.28 -10.39
N GLU A 171 0.00 7.07 -10.86
CA GLU A 171 -0.93 6.80 -11.97
C GLU A 171 -2.38 7.16 -11.64
N VAL A 172 -2.81 6.96 -10.39
CA VAL A 172 -4.13 7.36 -9.91
C VAL A 172 -4.20 8.88 -9.81
N ALA A 173 -3.12 9.53 -9.35
CA ALA A 173 -3.04 10.98 -9.27
C ALA A 173 -3.13 11.62 -10.67
N ASP A 174 -2.41 11.11 -11.66
CA ASP A 174 -2.49 11.57 -13.05
C ASP A 174 -3.90 11.41 -13.62
N TRP A 175 -4.50 10.24 -13.40
CA TRP A 175 -5.86 9.96 -13.84
C TRP A 175 -6.89 10.87 -13.17
N LEU A 176 -6.73 11.17 -11.88
CA LEU A 176 -7.62 12.08 -11.15
C LEU A 176 -7.53 13.51 -11.68
N VAL A 177 -6.33 14.00 -12.01
CA VAL A 177 -6.11 15.30 -12.66
C VAL A 177 -6.76 15.33 -14.04
N MET A 178 -6.64 14.26 -14.82
CA MET A 178 -7.32 14.12 -16.11
C MET A 178 -8.84 14.14 -15.96
N LEU A 179 -9.39 13.44 -14.95
CA LEU A 179 -10.84 13.43 -14.66
C LEU A 179 -11.35 14.83 -14.27
N ALA A 180 -10.53 15.66 -13.64
CA ALA A 180 -10.83 17.06 -13.37
C ALA A 180 -10.82 17.93 -14.64
N GLY A 181 -10.44 17.39 -15.80
CA GLY A 181 -10.31 18.11 -17.06
C GLY A 181 -8.93 18.73 -17.29
N GLY A 182 -7.92 18.34 -16.50
CA GLY A 182 -6.62 18.99 -16.46
C GLY A 182 -6.62 20.26 -15.61
N VAL A 183 -5.51 20.99 -15.67
CA VAL A 183 -5.28 22.27 -14.98
C VAL A 183 -4.70 23.28 -15.96
N HIS A 184 -5.17 24.51 -15.89
CA HIS A 184 -4.68 25.65 -16.66
C HIS A 184 -3.91 26.63 -15.76
N ASP A 185 -3.08 27.47 -16.38
CA ASP A 185 -2.17 28.40 -15.70
C ASP A 185 -2.88 29.59 -15.03
N ASP A 186 -4.10 29.91 -15.49
CA ASP A 186 -4.96 30.95 -14.92
C ASP A 186 -5.91 30.44 -13.83
N GLU A 187 -5.95 29.14 -13.56
CA GLU A 187 -6.82 28.52 -12.57
C GLU A 187 -6.22 28.59 -11.16
N LYS A 188 -7.08 28.83 -10.17
CA LYS A 188 -6.72 28.69 -8.76
C LYS A 188 -6.99 27.28 -8.26
N VAL A 189 -5.93 26.57 -7.87
CA VAL A 189 -5.95 25.14 -7.58
C VAL A 189 -5.72 24.85 -6.09
N LEU A 190 -6.47 23.88 -5.55
CA LEU A 190 -6.35 23.41 -4.17
C LEU A 190 -6.14 21.89 -4.07
N GLU A 191 -5.19 21.48 -3.24
CA GLU A 191 -5.10 20.13 -2.64
C GLU A 191 -5.28 20.28 -1.09
N PRO A 192 -6.45 19.96 -0.51
CA PRO A 192 -6.77 20.19 0.91
C PRO A 192 -6.29 19.12 1.93
N SER A 193 -5.55 18.12 1.49
CA SER A 193 -5.04 16.95 2.21
C SER A 193 -3.79 16.39 1.52
N ALA A 194 -2.78 17.24 1.33
CA ALA A 194 -1.76 17.05 0.29
C ALA A 194 -0.83 15.85 0.49
N GLY A 195 -0.68 15.37 1.72
CA GLY A 195 0.23 14.28 2.02
C GLY A 195 1.66 14.65 1.64
N THR A 196 2.37 13.76 0.95
CA THR A 196 3.70 14.03 0.38
C THR A 196 3.64 14.80 -0.95
N GLY A 197 2.45 15.14 -1.45
CA GLY A 197 2.25 15.94 -2.67
C GLY A 197 2.08 15.15 -3.96
N ALA A 198 1.63 13.89 -3.91
CA ALA A 198 1.48 13.06 -5.12
C ALA A 198 0.52 13.65 -6.18
N ILE A 199 -0.59 14.24 -5.75
CA ILE A 199 -1.55 14.93 -6.63
C ILE A 199 -0.97 16.25 -7.14
N ILE A 200 -0.25 16.98 -6.29
CA ILE A 200 0.48 18.20 -6.69
C ILE A 200 1.50 17.88 -7.78
N ASP A 201 2.26 16.79 -7.62
CA ASP A 201 3.22 16.34 -8.62
C ASP A 201 2.52 15.97 -9.95
N ALA A 202 1.30 15.43 -9.91
CA ALA A 202 0.50 15.17 -11.10
C ALA A 202 0.02 16.45 -11.78
N ILE A 203 -0.37 17.46 -11.01
CA ILE A 203 -0.73 18.79 -11.52
C ILE A 203 0.48 19.44 -12.21
N HIS A 204 1.64 19.47 -11.55
CA HIS A 204 2.85 20.09 -12.10
C HIS A 204 3.43 19.34 -13.30
N ARG A 205 3.11 18.05 -13.51
CA ARG A 205 3.47 17.34 -14.74
C ARG A 205 2.80 17.91 -15.99
N SER A 206 1.57 18.42 -15.85
CA SER A 206 0.80 18.99 -16.98
C SER A 206 0.82 20.52 -17.00
N CYS A 207 0.93 21.17 -15.84
CA CYS A 207 1.01 22.62 -15.69
C CYS A 207 2.10 23.00 -14.68
N PRO A 208 3.38 23.09 -15.07
CA PRO A 208 4.50 23.22 -14.13
C PRO A 208 4.52 24.50 -13.30
N ASP A 209 3.97 25.59 -13.85
CA ASP A 209 4.07 26.94 -13.26
C ASP A 209 2.86 27.33 -12.41
N VAL A 210 1.79 26.52 -12.38
CA VAL A 210 0.61 26.81 -11.57
C VAL A 210 0.96 26.71 -10.09
N ILE A 211 0.46 27.65 -9.29
CA ILE A 211 0.64 27.61 -7.84
C ILE A 211 -0.50 26.78 -7.23
N VAL A 212 -0.14 25.68 -6.56
CA VAL A 212 -1.13 24.86 -5.83
C VAL A 212 -1.17 25.28 -4.37
N ASP A 213 -2.31 25.83 -3.94
CA ASP A 213 -2.58 26.03 -2.51
C ASP A 213 -2.85 24.66 -1.87
N CYS A 214 -2.33 24.42 -0.66
CA CYS A 214 -2.53 23.13 0.00
C CYS A 214 -2.61 23.16 1.52
N TYR A 215 -3.17 22.10 2.11
CA TYR A 215 -3.23 21.85 3.55
C TYR A 215 -2.65 20.49 3.89
N GLU A 216 -1.97 20.38 5.03
CA GLU A 216 -1.38 19.11 5.49
C GLU A 216 -1.21 19.06 7.02
N LEU A 217 -1.80 18.05 7.65
CA LEU A 217 -1.81 17.86 9.10
C LEU A 217 -0.47 17.35 9.64
N MET A 218 0.23 16.47 8.90
CA MET A 218 1.42 15.80 9.39
C MET A 218 2.66 16.70 9.25
N PRO A 219 3.38 17.02 10.35
CA PRO A 219 4.57 17.86 10.29
C PRO A 219 5.64 17.35 9.31
N GLU A 220 5.83 16.03 9.26
CA GLU A 220 6.79 15.36 8.37
C GLU A 220 6.46 15.58 6.90
N ASN A 221 5.18 15.47 6.53
CA ASN A 221 4.73 15.73 5.17
C ASN A 221 4.90 17.21 4.81
N LYS A 222 4.61 18.14 5.73
CA LYS A 222 4.86 19.58 5.51
C LYS A 222 6.32 19.89 5.22
N GLU A 223 7.26 19.20 5.85
CA GLU A 223 8.68 19.35 5.55
C GLU A 223 9.07 18.79 4.17
N ILE A 224 8.40 17.73 3.73
CA ILE A 224 8.58 17.20 2.36
C ILE A 224 8.01 18.19 1.35
N LEU A 225 6.79 18.70 1.61
CA LEU A 225 6.11 19.67 0.76
C LEU A 225 6.90 20.98 0.66
N SER A 226 7.47 21.51 1.77
CA SER A 226 8.20 22.79 1.76
C SER A 226 9.45 22.80 0.87
N LYS A 227 9.92 21.63 0.41
CA LYS A 227 11.02 21.46 -0.54
C LYS A 227 10.55 21.48 -2.00
N LYS A 228 9.24 21.52 -2.25
CA LYS A 228 8.65 21.58 -3.59
C LYS A 228 8.47 23.04 -4.02
N ASP A 229 8.69 23.29 -5.30
CA ASP A 229 8.38 24.58 -5.93
C ASP A 229 6.89 24.69 -6.27
N ASN A 230 6.43 25.92 -6.48
CA ASN A 230 5.07 26.24 -6.95
C ASN A 230 3.94 25.69 -6.06
N ILE A 231 4.18 25.60 -4.75
CA ILE A 231 3.15 25.28 -3.76
C ILE A 231 3.02 26.37 -2.71
N ARG A 232 1.84 26.45 -2.08
CA ARG A 232 1.62 27.29 -0.90
C ARG A 232 0.87 26.50 0.17
N ILE A 233 1.59 26.12 1.24
CA ILE A 233 0.99 25.48 2.41
C ILE A 233 0.24 26.54 3.22
N LEU A 234 -1.09 26.49 3.20
CA LEU A 234 -1.99 27.45 3.84
C LEU A 234 -2.23 27.16 5.33
N GLY A 235 -2.11 25.90 5.74
CA GLY A 235 -2.31 25.49 7.13
C GLY A 235 -2.40 23.98 7.30
N ASP A 236 -2.87 23.58 8.48
CA ASP A 236 -2.88 22.17 8.89
C ASP A 236 -4.22 21.49 8.54
N ASP A 237 -5.33 22.08 9.00
CA ASP A 237 -6.65 21.46 8.94
C ASP A 237 -7.60 22.24 8.01
N PHE A 238 -7.80 21.73 6.80
CA PHE A 238 -8.71 22.30 5.81
C PHE A 238 -10.15 22.45 6.33
N THR A 239 -10.59 21.59 7.25
CA THR A 239 -11.97 21.65 7.76
C THR A 239 -12.24 22.89 8.61
N LYS A 240 -11.18 23.57 9.07
CA LYS A 240 -11.23 24.77 9.92
C LYS A 240 -10.91 26.05 9.17
N CYS A 241 -10.63 25.99 7.87
CA CYS A 241 -10.28 27.19 7.10
C CYS A 241 -11.51 28.01 6.74
N ASP A 242 -11.32 29.32 6.54
CA ASP A 242 -12.34 30.18 5.94
C ASP A 242 -12.66 29.72 4.51
N ILE A 243 -13.87 30.04 4.03
CA ILE A 243 -14.26 29.74 2.66
C ILE A 243 -13.42 30.59 1.71
N ALA A 244 -12.53 29.93 0.97
CA ALA A 244 -11.84 30.49 -0.19
C ALA A 244 -12.49 29.97 -1.47
N GLN A 245 -12.33 30.70 -2.57
CA GLN A 245 -12.81 30.29 -3.89
C GLN A 245 -11.67 29.70 -4.72
N TYR A 246 -11.95 28.59 -5.42
CA TYR A 246 -11.04 27.84 -6.29
C TYR A 246 -11.74 27.39 -7.57
N ASP A 247 -10.97 27.28 -8.65
CA ASP A 247 -11.44 26.80 -9.95
C ASP A 247 -11.28 25.28 -10.05
N LYS A 248 -10.23 24.73 -9.42
CA LYS A 248 -9.96 23.30 -9.32
C LYS A 248 -9.68 22.89 -7.89
N ILE A 249 -10.31 21.81 -7.46
CA ILE A 249 -9.96 21.14 -6.22
C ILE A 249 -9.77 19.65 -6.52
N ILE A 250 -8.59 19.13 -6.23
CA ILE A 250 -8.22 17.74 -6.53
C ILE A 250 -7.67 17.13 -5.25
N ALA A 251 -8.25 16.02 -4.76
CA ALA A 251 -7.98 15.57 -3.40
C ALA A 251 -8.05 14.05 -3.19
N ASN A 252 -7.29 13.55 -2.22
CA ASN A 252 -7.49 12.24 -1.59
C ASN A 252 -7.64 12.40 -0.06
N PRO A 253 -8.83 12.82 0.43
CA PRO A 253 -9.07 13.06 1.85
C PRO A 253 -9.01 11.78 2.70
N PRO A 254 -8.84 11.88 4.03
CA PRO A 254 -8.92 10.72 4.92
C PRO A 254 -10.33 10.11 4.92
N PHE A 255 -10.45 8.78 4.87
CA PHE A 255 -11.76 8.10 4.74
C PHE A 255 -12.45 7.79 6.07
N SER A 256 -11.68 7.64 7.14
CA SER A 256 -12.20 7.14 8.43
C SER A 256 -13.38 7.96 8.94
N LYS A 257 -14.45 7.27 9.34
CA LYS A 257 -15.67 7.87 9.92
C LYS A 257 -16.30 8.93 9.01
N ASN A 258 -16.38 8.69 7.70
CA ASN A 258 -16.99 9.61 6.73
C ASN A 258 -16.30 10.98 6.62
N GLN A 259 -15.01 11.06 6.96
CA GLN A 259 -14.26 12.31 6.81
C GLN A 259 -14.19 12.75 5.35
N ASP A 260 -14.07 11.79 4.44
CA ASP A 260 -14.04 11.99 2.99
C ASP A 260 -15.28 12.73 2.47
N ILE A 261 -16.48 12.26 2.79
CA ILE A 261 -17.72 12.89 2.29
C ILE A 261 -17.96 14.27 2.92
N ARG A 262 -17.50 14.51 4.16
CA ARG A 262 -17.50 15.85 4.76
C ARG A 262 -16.51 16.77 4.07
N HIS A 263 -15.31 16.28 3.76
CA HIS A 263 -14.33 17.01 2.97
C HIS A 263 -14.89 17.35 1.59
N VAL A 264 -15.51 16.41 0.87
CA VAL A 264 -16.11 16.66 -0.46
C VAL A 264 -17.15 17.78 -0.42
N ARG A 265 -18.04 17.77 0.58
CA ARG A 265 -19.02 18.86 0.76
C ARG A 265 -18.35 20.21 1.02
N ARG A 266 -17.36 20.24 1.92
CA ARG A 266 -16.60 21.46 2.22
C ARG A 266 -15.84 21.98 0.99
N MET A 267 -15.21 21.09 0.23
CA MET A 267 -14.53 21.43 -1.03
C MET A 267 -15.52 22.05 -2.03
N TYR A 268 -16.71 21.49 -2.17
CA TYR A 268 -17.74 22.03 -3.06
C TYR A 268 -18.18 23.45 -2.68
N GLU A 269 -18.26 23.79 -1.38
CA GLU A 269 -18.52 25.16 -0.92
C GLU A 269 -17.42 26.14 -1.35
N CYS A 270 -16.17 25.67 -1.41
CA CYS A 270 -15.00 26.44 -1.81
C CYS A 270 -14.81 26.56 -3.34
N LEU A 271 -15.65 25.92 -4.16
CA LEU A 271 -15.59 26.07 -5.61
C LEU A 271 -16.25 27.38 -6.08
N ASN A 272 -15.62 28.02 -7.07
CA ASN A 272 -16.27 29.02 -7.92
C ASN A 272 -17.44 28.40 -8.72
N PRO A 273 -18.44 29.19 -9.13
CA PRO A 273 -19.35 28.79 -10.20
C PRO A 273 -18.55 28.42 -11.46
N GLY A 274 -18.80 27.25 -12.05
CA GLY A 274 -18.02 26.68 -13.15
C GLY A 274 -16.79 25.86 -12.71
N GLY A 275 -16.46 25.84 -11.42
CA GLY A 275 -15.32 25.10 -10.89
C GLY A 275 -15.52 23.59 -10.85
N VAL A 276 -14.41 22.84 -10.79
CA VAL A 276 -14.40 21.38 -10.80
C VAL A 276 -13.75 20.82 -9.54
N LEU A 277 -14.43 19.87 -8.91
CA LEU A 277 -13.91 19.05 -7.81
C LEU A 277 -13.72 17.62 -8.29
N ALA A 278 -12.52 17.07 -8.10
CA ALA A 278 -12.23 15.64 -8.25
C ALA A 278 -11.65 15.09 -6.94
N ALA A 279 -12.30 14.10 -6.32
CA ALA A 279 -11.88 13.57 -5.02
C ALA A 279 -11.95 12.05 -4.95
N ILE A 280 -10.97 11.42 -4.32
CA ILE A 280 -11.00 9.99 -3.99
C ILE A 280 -11.69 9.79 -2.65
N THR A 281 -12.57 8.80 -2.58
CA THR A 281 -13.33 8.46 -1.37
C THR A 281 -13.29 6.96 -1.11
N GLY A 282 -13.57 6.56 0.13
CA GLY A 282 -13.89 5.18 0.45
C GLY A 282 -15.28 4.78 -0.10
N PRO A 283 -15.63 3.49 -0.10
CA PRO A 283 -16.89 3.03 -0.68
C PRO A 283 -18.06 3.09 0.32
N HIS A 284 -17.79 3.35 1.60
CA HIS A 284 -18.77 3.23 2.69
C HIS A 284 -20.03 4.07 2.47
N TRP A 285 -19.86 5.29 1.97
CA TRP A 285 -20.98 6.20 1.73
C TRP A 285 -21.94 5.69 0.65
N GLU A 286 -21.58 4.70 -0.18
CA GLU A 286 -22.51 4.14 -1.18
C GLU A 286 -23.58 3.24 -0.55
N PHE A 287 -23.24 2.51 0.51
CA PHE A 287 -24.12 1.51 1.12
C PHE A 287 -24.46 1.80 2.59
N GLY A 288 -23.75 2.74 3.22
CA GLY A 288 -24.00 3.16 4.60
C GLY A 288 -25.46 3.56 4.83
N SER A 289 -26.03 3.10 5.94
CA SER A 289 -27.43 3.33 6.31
C SER A 289 -27.62 4.56 7.21
N GLU A 290 -26.51 5.12 7.70
CA GLU A 290 -26.43 6.37 8.45
C GLU A 290 -27.03 7.52 7.64
N SER A 291 -27.64 8.50 8.33
CA SER A 291 -28.25 9.66 7.66
C SER A 291 -27.23 10.42 6.82
N GLU A 292 -26.02 10.63 7.33
CA GLU A 292 -24.94 11.32 6.61
C GLU A 292 -24.63 10.68 5.24
N CYS A 293 -24.57 9.35 5.18
CA CYS A 293 -24.35 8.61 3.93
C CYS A 293 -25.53 8.76 2.96
N LYS A 294 -26.77 8.66 3.46
CA LYS A 294 -27.99 8.86 2.65
C LYS A 294 -28.06 10.27 2.09
N ASP A 295 -27.83 11.26 2.93
CA ASP A 295 -27.85 12.67 2.56
C ASP A 295 -26.74 12.98 1.57
N PHE A 296 -25.56 12.38 1.72
CA PHE A 296 -24.46 12.56 0.77
C PHE A 296 -24.77 11.98 -0.60
N ARG A 297 -25.38 10.78 -0.67
CA ARG A 297 -25.81 10.19 -1.95
C ARG A 297 -26.81 11.09 -2.68
N GLN A 298 -27.85 11.55 -1.98
CA GLN A 298 -28.84 12.47 -2.57
C GLN A 298 -28.18 13.78 -3.01
N TRP A 299 -27.37 14.39 -2.14
CA TRP A 299 -26.65 15.61 -2.45
C TRP A 299 -25.73 15.45 -3.67
N LEU A 300 -25.04 14.31 -3.79
CA LEU A 300 -24.16 14.06 -4.93
C LEU A 300 -24.95 13.96 -6.23
N GLU A 301 -26.11 13.30 -6.21
CA GLU A 301 -27.03 13.21 -7.36
C GLU A 301 -27.57 14.60 -7.75
N ASP A 302 -28.03 15.37 -6.76
CA ASP A 302 -28.59 16.71 -6.97
C ASP A 302 -27.58 17.69 -7.60
N ASN A 303 -26.29 17.49 -7.33
CA ASN A 303 -25.20 18.29 -7.89
C ASN A 303 -24.53 17.64 -9.12
N GLY A 304 -25.15 16.62 -9.71
CA GLY A 304 -24.66 16.00 -10.95
C GLY A 304 -23.31 15.28 -10.81
N GLY A 305 -22.98 14.81 -9.61
CA GLY A 305 -21.72 14.14 -9.32
C GLY A 305 -21.55 12.82 -10.08
N LYS A 306 -20.40 12.66 -10.73
CA LYS A 306 -20.00 11.44 -11.43
C LYS A 306 -19.12 10.58 -10.54
N LYS A 307 -19.24 9.26 -10.69
CA LYS A 307 -18.48 8.28 -9.92
C LYS A 307 -17.69 7.38 -10.86
N PHE A 308 -16.46 7.09 -10.48
CA PHE A 308 -15.58 6.19 -11.20
C PHE A 308 -14.95 5.22 -10.20
N GLU A 309 -15.15 3.93 -10.41
CA GLU A 309 -14.58 2.91 -9.53
C GLU A 309 -13.08 2.77 -9.80
N ILE A 310 -12.30 2.63 -8.72
CA ILE A 310 -10.87 2.33 -8.77
C ILE A 310 -10.70 0.88 -8.31
N GLU A 311 -9.95 0.10 -9.07
CA GLU A 311 -9.78 -1.33 -8.84
C GLU A 311 -9.21 -1.63 -7.45
N GLU A 312 -9.67 -2.74 -6.87
CA GLU A 312 -9.23 -3.19 -5.56
C GLU A 312 -7.73 -3.50 -5.57
N GLY A 313 -7.01 -2.91 -4.62
CA GLY A 313 -5.59 -3.13 -4.46
C GLY A 313 -4.68 -2.14 -5.20
N THR A 314 -5.24 -1.16 -5.91
CA THR A 314 -4.47 -0.04 -6.46
C THR A 314 -3.68 0.70 -5.37
N PHE A 315 -4.22 0.79 -4.15
CA PHE A 315 -3.56 1.41 -2.99
C PHE A 315 -2.77 0.42 -2.11
N LYS A 316 -2.56 -0.84 -2.54
CA LYS A 316 -1.88 -1.86 -1.70
C LYS A 316 -0.49 -1.42 -1.28
N GLU A 317 0.27 -0.85 -2.20
CA GLU A 317 1.62 -0.32 -1.93
C GLU A 317 1.59 0.89 -1.00
N SER A 318 0.46 1.60 -0.95
CA SER A 318 0.22 2.72 -0.05
C SER A 318 -0.34 2.31 1.30
N GLY A 319 -0.56 1.01 1.53
CA GLY A 319 -0.95 0.43 2.83
C GLY A 319 -2.43 0.06 2.96
N THR A 320 -3.24 0.11 1.90
CA THR A 320 -4.64 -0.33 1.95
C THR A 320 -5.09 -1.09 0.71
N GLY A 321 -5.80 -2.20 0.92
CA GLY A 321 -6.41 -2.99 -0.15
C GLY A 321 -7.84 -2.57 -0.48
N THR A 322 -8.41 -1.56 0.19
CA THR A 322 -9.84 -1.25 0.07
C THR A 322 -10.20 -0.72 -1.34
N LYS A 323 -11.37 -1.11 -1.85
CA LYS A 323 -11.99 -0.47 -3.02
C LYS A 323 -12.10 1.03 -2.80
N THR A 324 -11.79 1.84 -3.80
CA THR A 324 -11.91 3.31 -3.72
C THR A 324 -12.73 3.84 -4.90
N ILE A 325 -13.24 5.06 -4.76
CA ILE A 325 -14.11 5.69 -5.75
C ILE A 325 -13.64 7.12 -5.99
N ALA A 326 -13.37 7.47 -7.25
CA ALA A 326 -13.20 8.86 -7.64
C ALA A 326 -14.57 9.50 -7.91
N ILE A 327 -14.81 10.66 -7.32
CA ILE A 327 -15.99 11.49 -7.51
C ILE A 327 -15.57 12.74 -8.27
N VAL A 328 -16.35 13.14 -9.28
CA VAL A 328 -16.16 14.40 -10.02
C VAL A 328 -17.44 15.21 -10.00
N ILE A 329 -17.37 16.48 -9.61
CA ILE A 329 -18.50 17.42 -9.54
C ILE A 329 -18.12 18.70 -10.28
N ASN A 330 -19.02 19.21 -11.12
CA ASN A 330 -18.92 20.54 -11.74
C ASN A 330 -19.97 21.43 -11.09
N LYS A 331 -19.57 22.58 -10.56
CA LYS A 331 -20.46 23.51 -9.85
C LYS A 331 -21.05 24.56 -10.79
#